data_AF-A0A445A8V5-F1
#
_entry.id   AF-A0A445A8V5-F1
#
_cell.length_a   1.000
_cell.length_b   1.000
_cell.length_c   1.000
_cell.angle_alpha   90.00
_cell.angle_beta   90.00
_cell.angle_gamma   90.00
#
_symmetry.space_group_name_H-M   'P 1'
#
loop_
_entity.id
_entity.type
_entity.pdbx_description
1 polymer ?
#
loop_
_entity_poly.entity_id
_entity_poly.type
_entity_poly.pdbx_seq_one_letter_code
_entity_poly.pdbx_strand_id
1 'polypeptide(L)'
;MEFTEEQEALVVNSWDVLKNNSADLGLKIFSAAPAATALFSYLKDSKVPLDQNPKLKTHATIVFVMIGESAIQLRKTGKAMDESDLKHLGGKEGTVGDNKRRSSNIIMAFTAEQESLVVNSWNVLKNNSADHGLKFFLKIFSAAPEAKPLFSYLRDTSVPLEQNPKLKTHANLVFVMIAESAIQLRKAGKVTVGESNLKHLGVVHLKLGIQDAHFAVAKSALLETIKEGVGEQWSAALSDAWGVAYDQLVAAIKAEMK
;
A
#
# COMPACT_ATOMS: atom_id res chain seq x y z
N MET A 1 -3.43 -31.71 20.86
CA MET A 1 -4.31 -32.14 19.75
C MET A 1 -3.85 -31.34 18.55
N GLU A 2 -3.20 -31.97 17.58
CA GLU A 2 -2.69 -31.28 16.39
C GLU A 2 -3.79 -31.15 15.35
N PHE A 3 -3.79 -30.03 14.63
CA PHE A 3 -4.72 -29.74 13.54
C PHE A 3 -4.40 -30.65 12.35
N THR A 4 -5.38 -31.41 11.83
CA THR A 4 -5.10 -32.34 10.73
C THR A 4 -4.98 -31.60 9.39
N GLU A 5 -4.22 -32.15 8.43
CA GLU A 5 -4.06 -31.55 7.09
C GLU A 5 -5.39 -31.34 6.35
N GLU A 6 -6.40 -32.16 6.65
CA GLU A 6 -7.72 -32.08 6.04
C GLU A 6 -8.57 -30.96 6.68
N GLN A 7 -8.53 -30.82 8.02
CA GLN A 7 -9.14 -29.69 8.73
C GLN A 7 -8.49 -28.36 8.31
N GLU A 8 -7.20 -28.39 8.04
CA GLU A 8 -6.42 -27.27 7.56
C GLU A 8 -6.78 -26.85 6.13
N ALA A 9 -6.85 -27.78 5.18
CA ALA A 9 -7.29 -27.47 3.83
C ALA A 9 -8.70 -26.85 3.85
N LEU A 10 -9.59 -27.35 4.73
CA LEU A 10 -10.92 -26.77 4.93
C LEU A 10 -10.86 -25.35 5.51
N VAL A 11 -10.01 -25.06 6.50
CA VAL A 11 -9.85 -23.72 7.06
C VAL A 11 -9.23 -22.75 6.05
N VAL A 12 -8.20 -23.15 5.31
CA VAL A 12 -7.54 -22.31 4.31
C VAL A 12 -8.49 -22.00 3.15
N ASN A 13 -9.19 -23.00 2.63
CA ASN A 13 -10.15 -22.81 1.55
C ASN A 13 -11.35 -21.98 2.00
N SER A 14 -11.82 -22.19 3.24
CA SER A 14 -12.87 -21.35 3.83
C SER A 14 -12.37 -19.92 4.04
N TRP A 15 -11.13 -19.73 4.48
CA TRP A 15 -10.52 -18.43 4.71
C TRP A 15 -10.39 -17.60 3.43
N ASP A 16 -10.01 -18.23 2.32
CA ASP A 16 -9.93 -17.56 1.02
C ASP A 16 -11.27 -16.98 0.55
N VAL A 17 -12.38 -17.60 0.96
CA VAL A 17 -13.74 -17.12 0.71
C VAL A 17 -14.18 -16.09 1.77
N LEU A 18 -13.95 -16.37 3.05
CA LEU A 18 -14.42 -15.55 4.17
C LEU A 18 -13.68 -14.22 4.29
N LYS A 19 -12.39 -14.16 3.94
CA LYS A 19 -11.58 -12.94 4.02
C LYS A 19 -12.09 -11.82 3.12
N ASN A 20 -12.77 -12.14 2.03
CA ASN A 20 -13.34 -11.15 1.10
C ASN A 20 -14.68 -10.58 1.59
N ASN A 21 -15.19 -11.07 2.71
CA ASN A 21 -16.42 -10.59 3.34
C ASN A 21 -16.21 -10.37 4.85
N SER A 22 -14.95 -10.12 5.23
CA SER A 22 -14.47 -10.13 6.61
C SER A 22 -15.12 -9.01 7.45
N ALA A 23 -15.36 -7.87 6.81
CA ALA A 23 -16.02 -6.74 7.42
C ALA A 23 -17.49 -7.04 7.79
N ASP A 24 -18.27 -7.61 6.88
CA ASP A 24 -19.69 -7.92 7.13
C ASP A 24 -19.85 -9.09 8.10
N LEU A 25 -18.96 -10.09 8.05
CA LEU A 25 -18.94 -11.21 8.99
C LEU A 25 -18.58 -10.76 10.40
N GLY A 26 -17.57 -9.91 10.55
CA GLY A 26 -17.20 -9.35 11.84
C GLY A 26 -18.28 -8.42 12.41
N LEU A 27 -19.04 -7.71 11.56
CA LEU A 27 -20.17 -6.89 12.00
C LEU A 27 -21.37 -7.72 12.47
N LYS A 28 -21.63 -8.89 11.87
CA LYS A 28 -22.71 -9.81 12.29
C LYS A 28 -22.53 -10.31 13.73
N ILE A 29 -21.31 -10.36 14.25
CA ILE A 29 -21.03 -10.71 15.65
C ILE A 29 -21.72 -9.72 16.60
N PHE A 30 -21.75 -8.43 16.26
CA PHE A 30 -22.42 -7.40 17.07
C PHE A 30 -23.94 -7.46 16.96
N SER A 31 -24.49 -7.99 15.87
CA SER A 31 -25.92 -8.31 15.77
C SER A 31 -26.30 -9.51 16.63
N ALA A 32 -25.42 -10.53 16.71
CA ALA A 32 -25.64 -11.73 17.51
C ALA A 32 -25.38 -11.51 19.02
N ALA A 33 -24.48 -10.59 19.37
CA ALA A 33 -24.15 -10.25 20.75
C ALA A 33 -24.10 -8.72 20.96
N PRO A 34 -25.26 -8.03 21.04
CA PRO A 34 -25.32 -6.56 21.14
C PRO A 34 -24.56 -5.99 22.33
N ALA A 35 -24.48 -6.72 23.46
CA ALA A 35 -23.74 -6.31 24.65
C ALA A 35 -22.23 -6.10 24.40
N ALA A 36 -21.64 -6.76 23.39
CA ALA A 36 -20.22 -6.58 23.05
C ALA A 36 -19.90 -5.14 22.58
N THR A 37 -20.90 -4.38 22.12
CA THR A 37 -20.73 -2.96 21.75
C THR A 37 -20.29 -2.08 22.93
N ALA A 38 -20.60 -2.48 24.18
CA ALA A 38 -20.21 -1.73 25.37
C ALA A 38 -18.68 -1.71 25.60
N LEU A 39 -17.94 -2.61 24.96
CA LEU A 39 -16.46 -2.65 25.00
C LEU A 39 -15.83 -1.51 24.19
N PHE A 40 -16.59 -0.84 23.34
CA PHE A 40 -16.11 0.19 22.43
C PHE A 40 -16.63 1.56 22.84
N SER A 41 -15.80 2.33 23.56
CA SER A 41 -16.18 3.65 24.09
C SER A 41 -16.66 4.63 23.00
N TYR A 42 -16.14 4.52 21.78
CA TYR A 42 -16.54 5.34 20.64
C TYR A 42 -17.91 5.00 20.05
N LEU A 43 -18.55 3.90 20.48
CA LEU A 43 -19.92 3.53 20.07
C LEU A 43 -20.99 4.06 21.02
N LYS A 44 -20.62 4.43 22.27
CA LYS A 44 -21.58 4.77 23.34
C LYS A 44 -22.52 5.93 22.98
N ASP A 45 -22.02 6.93 22.24
CA ASP A 45 -22.75 8.12 21.82
C ASP A 45 -22.83 8.27 20.29
N SER A 46 -22.50 7.20 19.55
CA SER A 46 -22.50 7.23 18.09
C SER A 46 -23.92 7.21 17.53
N LYS A 47 -24.27 8.21 16.72
CA LYS A 47 -25.52 8.22 15.92
C LYS A 47 -25.40 7.40 14.63
N VAL A 48 -24.21 6.95 14.29
CA VAL A 48 -23.95 6.14 13.09
C VAL A 48 -24.32 4.67 13.40
N PRO A 49 -25.20 4.04 12.60
CA PRO A 49 -25.51 2.61 12.70
C PRO A 49 -24.26 1.74 12.72
N LEU A 50 -24.28 0.62 13.44
CA LEU A 50 -23.10 -0.24 13.66
C LEU A 50 -22.48 -0.75 12.35
N ASP A 51 -23.33 -1.15 11.41
CA ASP A 51 -22.97 -1.64 10.07
C ASP A 51 -22.37 -0.54 9.17
N GLN A 52 -22.64 0.72 9.49
CA GLN A 52 -22.14 1.90 8.78
C GLN A 52 -21.01 2.60 9.53
N ASN A 53 -20.63 2.12 10.72
CA ASN A 53 -19.61 2.77 11.54
C ASN A 53 -18.20 2.38 11.04
N PRO A 54 -17.42 3.33 10.46
CA PRO A 54 -16.15 3.00 9.81
C PRO A 54 -15.08 2.53 10.81
N LYS A 55 -15.13 3.00 12.07
CA LYS A 55 -14.18 2.55 13.10
C LYS A 55 -14.46 1.11 13.51
N LEU A 56 -15.75 0.77 13.64
CA LEU A 56 -16.16 -0.59 13.96
C LEU A 56 -15.86 -1.56 12.80
N LYS A 57 -16.11 -1.13 11.55
CA LYS A 57 -15.78 -1.90 10.35
C LYS A 57 -14.29 -2.23 10.26
N THR A 58 -13.43 -1.24 10.51
CA THR A 58 -11.98 -1.45 10.56
C THR A 58 -11.58 -2.39 11.68
N HIS A 59 -12.13 -2.24 12.88
CA HIS A 59 -11.83 -3.12 14.01
C HIS A 59 -12.25 -4.58 13.74
N ALA A 60 -13.46 -4.78 13.24
CA ALA A 60 -13.99 -6.08 12.87
C ALA A 60 -13.12 -6.80 11.83
N THR A 61 -12.68 -6.05 10.81
CA THR A 61 -11.76 -6.57 9.78
C THR A 61 -10.43 -7.03 10.38
N ILE A 62 -9.84 -6.22 11.26
CA ILE A 62 -8.56 -6.55 11.90
C ILE A 62 -8.66 -7.82 12.75
N VAL A 63 -9.70 -7.94 13.58
CA VAL A 63 -9.89 -9.11 14.44
C VAL A 63 -10.11 -10.37 13.60
N PHE A 64 -10.89 -10.27 12.52
CA PHE A 64 -11.15 -11.41 11.64
C PHE A 64 -9.87 -11.87 10.94
N VAL A 65 -9.06 -10.93 10.42
CA VAL A 65 -7.75 -11.18 9.83
C VAL A 65 -6.79 -11.78 10.86
N MET A 66 -6.79 -11.28 12.10
CA MET A 66 -5.98 -11.84 13.19
C MET A 66 -6.28 -13.32 13.44
N ILE A 67 -7.55 -13.71 13.46
CA ILE A 67 -7.95 -15.11 13.67
C ILE A 67 -7.45 -16.00 12.52
N GLY A 68 -7.62 -15.56 11.27
CA GLY A 68 -7.16 -16.30 10.10
C GLY A 68 -5.64 -16.44 10.04
N GLU A 69 -4.90 -15.34 10.25
CA GLU A 69 -3.44 -15.33 10.19
C GLU A 69 -2.80 -16.05 11.38
N SER A 70 -3.40 -15.99 12.57
CA SER A 70 -2.95 -16.75 13.74
C SER A 70 -2.99 -18.26 13.49
N ALA A 71 -4.06 -18.76 12.85
CA ALA A 71 -4.19 -20.17 12.51
C ALA A 71 -3.10 -20.61 11.51
N ILE A 72 -2.79 -19.75 10.54
CA ILE A 72 -1.73 -20.00 9.55
C ILE A 72 -0.33 -19.95 10.18
N GLN A 73 -0.08 -19.00 11.09
CA GLN A 73 1.23 -18.85 11.75
C GLN A 73 1.51 -19.97 12.75
N LEU A 74 0.55 -20.29 13.63
CA LEU A 74 0.67 -21.39 14.60
C LEU A 74 1.09 -22.68 13.91
N ARG A 75 0.61 -22.90 12.68
CA ARG A 75 1.02 -24.04 11.86
C ARG A 75 2.42 -23.91 11.26
N LYS A 76 2.79 -22.76 10.67
CA LYS A 76 4.11 -22.59 10.02
C LYS A 76 5.28 -22.69 10.99
N THR A 77 5.06 -22.26 12.23
CA THR A 77 6.14 -22.10 13.21
C THR A 77 5.98 -23.00 14.44
N GLY A 78 4.83 -23.66 14.59
CA GLY A 78 4.45 -24.36 15.82
C GLY A 78 4.19 -23.42 17.00
N LYS A 79 4.15 -22.09 16.77
CA LYS A 79 4.07 -21.07 17.83
C LYS A 79 2.89 -20.14 17.59
N ALA A 80 2.11 -19.92 18.65
CA ALA A 80 1.05 -18.93 18.65
C ALA A 80 1.61 -17.53 18.38
N MET A 81 0.82 -16.67 17.73
CA MET A 81 1.18 -15.27 17.53
C MET A 81 1.46 -14.60 18.86
N ASP A 82 2.58 -13.90 18.94
CA ASP A 82 2.87 -13.02 20.06
C ASP A 82 2.52 -11.55 19.74
N GLU A 83 2.62 -10.68 20.74
CA GLU A 83 2.23 -9.26 20.60
C GLU A 83 3.08 -8.52 19.55
N SER A 84 4.28 -9.01 19.22
CA SER A 84 5.12 -8.44 18.18
C SER A 84 4.57 -8.78 16.78
N ASP A 85 3.97 -9.96 16.60
CA ASP A 85 3.36 -10.40 15.35
C ASP A 85 2.06 -9.64 15.01
N LEU A 86 1.34 -9.19 16.04
CA LEU A 86 0.05 -8.50 15.89
C LEU A 86 0.16 -7.07 15.31
N LYS A 87 1.35 -6.47 15.30
CA LYS A 87 1.58 -5.07 14.87
C LYS A 87 1.34 -4.83 13.37
N HIS A 88 1.18 -5.88 12.57
CA HIS A 88 1.18 -5.84 11.10
C HIS A 88 -0.19 -6.13 10.47
N LEU A 89 -1.21 -6.48 11.28
CA LEU A 89 -2.49 -7.05 10.84
C LEU A 89 -3.56 -6.01 10.47
N GLY A 90 -3.16 -4.73 10.42
CA GLY A 90 -3.99 -3.61 9.99
C GLY A 90 -4.22 -3.55 8.47
N GLY A 91 -4.96 -4.53 7.93
CA GLY A 91 -5.74 -4.37 6.70
C GLY A 91 -5.23 -5.07 5.44
N LYS A 92 -5.95 -6.12 5.00
CA LYS A 92 -6.11 -6.56 3.59
C LYS A 92 -7.37 -7.44 3.40
N GLU A 93 -8.09 -7.23 2.29
CA GLU A 93 -8.96 -8.24 1.63
C GLU A 93 -8.34 -8.64 0.27
N GLY A 94 -8.50 -9.92 -0.15
CA GLY A 94 -7.98 -10.52 -1.41
C GLY A 94 -8.99 -10.43 -2.58
N THR A 95 -8.86 -11.03 -3.78
CA THR A 95 -8.20 -12.25 -4.33
C THR A 95 -8.13 -12.15 -5.90
N VAL A 96 -7.11 -12.62 -6.63
CA VAL A 96 -6.87 -13.91 -7.37
C VAL A 96 -7.95 -14.28 -8.42
N GLY A 97 -7.69 -14.63 -9.70
CA GLY A 97 -6.46 -14.84 -10.51
C GLY A 97 -6.82 -15.21 -11.97
N ASP A 98 -5.84 -15.42 -12.86
CA ASP A 98 -5.98 -16.37 -13.98
C ASP A 98 -4.64 -16.73 -14.67
N ASN A 99 -4.56 -17.99 -15.14
CA ASN A 99 -3.35 -18.67 -15.61
C ASN A 99 -3.28 -18.68 -17.16
N LYS A 100 -2.25 -18.10 -17.77
CA LYS A 100 -1.89 -18.40 -19.17
C LYS A 100 -0.41 -18.17 -19.47
N ARG A 101 0.26 -19.24 -19.92
CA ARG A 101 1.62 -19.25 -20.47
C ARG A 101 1.79 -18.22 -21.59
N ARG A 102 2.82 -17.36 -21.51
CA ARG A 102 3.56 -16.84 -22.68
C ARG A 102 4.95 -16.29 -22.31
N SER A 103 5.88 -16.66 -23.18
CA SER A 103 7.30 -16.35 -23.35
C SER A 103 7.98 -15.27 -22.51
N SER A 104 9.10 -15.70 -21.92
CA SER A 104 10.31 -14.99 -21.49
C SER A 104 10.50 -13.55 -21.97
N ASN A 105 10.21 -12.61 -21.08
CA ASN A 105 11.11 -11.51 -20.75
C ASN A 105 11.39 -11.64 -19.26
N ILE A 106 12.66 -11.78 -18.87
CA ILE A 106 13.05 -11.93 -17.46
C ILE A 106 12.81 -10.57 -16.78
N ILE A 107 11.59 -10.35 -16.29
CA ILE A 107 11.36 -9.39 -15.21
C ILE A 107 11.98 -10.06 -13.99
N MET A 108 13.19 -9.66 -13.62
CA MET A 108 13.84 -10.10 -12.39
C MET A 108 12.85 -9.86 -11.24
N ALA A 109 12.42 -10.93 -10.58
CA ALA A 109 11.50 -10.85 -9.46
C ALA A 109 12.13 -10.00 -8.35
N PHE A 110 11.33 -9.14 -7.72
CA PHE A 110 11.78 -8.27 -6.63
C PHE A 110 12.26 -9.14 -5.45
N THR A 111 13.52 -9.02 -5.06
CA THR A 111 14.17 -9.98 -4.15
C THR A 111 13.84 -9.72 -2.67
N ALA A 112 14.20 -10.68 -1.82
CA ALA A 112 14.07 -10.54 -0.37
C ALA A 112 14.90 -9.40 0.19
N GLU A 113 16.11 -9.26 -0.33
CA GLU A 113 17.09 -8.25 0.04
C GLU A 113 16.60 -6.87 -0.41
N GLN A 114 16.08 -6.75 -1.65
CA GLN A 114 15.49 -5.51 -2.14
C GLN A 114 14.26 -5.08 -1.31
N GLU A 115 13.38 -6.02 -0.95
CA GLU A 115 12.26 -5.73 -0.04
C GLU A 115 12.76 -5.25 1.32
N SER A 116 13.74 -5.93 1.92
CA SER A 116 14.28 -5.54 3.22
C SER A 116 14.89 -4.13 3.18
N LEU A 117 15.65 -3.80 2.13
CA LEU A 117 16.21 -2.47 1.92
C LEU A 117 15.13 -1.39 1.82
N VAL A 118 14.07 -1.64 1.03
CA VAL A 118 12.93 -0.73 0.90
C VAL A 118 12.18 -0.56 2.22
N VAL A 119 11.87 -1.66 2.92
CA VAL A 119 11.15 -1.62 4.21
C VAL A 119 11.95 -0.86 5.27
N ASN A 120 13.25 -1.15 5.40
CA ASN A 120 14.10 -0.51 6.39
C ASN A 120 14.27 0.98 6.12
N SER A 121 14.56 1.36 4.88
CA SER A 121 14.64 2.78 4.50
C SER A 121 13.30 3.50 4.64
N TRP A 122 12.18 2.86 4.31
CA TRP A 122 10.86 3.43 4.51
C TRP A 122 10.54 3.68 5.99
N ASN A 123 10.97 2.79 6.89
CA ASN A 123 10.80 2.99 8.33
C ASN A 123 11.50 4.24 8.86
N VAL A 124 12.59 4.68 8.20
CA VAL A 124 13.25 5.97 8.49
C VAL A 124 12.44 7.14 7.93
N LEU A 125 11.97 7.02 6.69
CA LEU A 125 11.33 8.11 5.95
C LEU A 125 9.88 8.40 6.38
N LYS A 126 9.12 7.38 6.80
CA LYS A 126 7.66 7.46 6.96
C LYS A 126 7.19 8.51 7.97
N ASN A 127 7.98 8.77 9.01
CA ASN A 127 7.66 9.74 10.05
C ASN A 127 7.63 11.18 9.53
N ASN A 128 8.33 11.47 8.43
CA ASN A 128 8.29 12.76 7.76
C ASN A 128 7.92 12.65 6.26
N SER A 129 7.08 11.66 5.95
CA SER A 129 6.65 11.34 4.57
C SER A 129 6.06 12.54 3.83
N ALA A 130 5.35 13.43 4.51
CA ALA A 130 4.77 14.61 3.89
C ALA A 130 5.82 15.61 3.39
N ASP A 131 6.90 15.84 4.16
CA ASP A 131 7.98 16.73 3.75
C ASP A 131 8.85 16.09 2.67
N HIS A 132 9.13 14.78 2.78
CA HIS A 132 9.83 14.04 1.73
C HIS A 132 9.04 14.02 0.43
N GLY A 133 7.73 13.77 0.49
CA GLY A 133 6.84 13.84 -0.67
C GLY A 133 6.88 15.23 -1.31
N LEU A 134 6.74 16.29 -0.51
CA LEU A 134 6.84 17.66 -1.01
C LEU A 134 8.19 17.91 -1.71
N LYS A 135 9.30 17.51 -1.08
CA LYS A 135 10.64 17.63 -1.65
C LYS A 135 10.78 16.88 -2.98
N PHE A 136 10.20 15.69 -3.06
CA PHE A 136 10.14 14.90 -4.28
C PHE A 136 9.44 15.65 -5.42
N PHE A 137 8.28 16.27 -5.17
CA PHE A 137 7.59 17.08 -6.18
C PHE A 137 8.33 18.36 -6.54
N LEU A 138 8.96 19.03 -5.58
CA LEU A 138 9.79 20.21 -5.86
C LEU A 138 10.97 19.86 -6.79
N LYS A 139 11.60 18.69 -6.60
CA LYS A 139 12.65 18.18 -7.49
C LYS A 139 12.11 17.89 -8.89
N ILE A 140 10.94 17.25 -9.02
CA ILE A 140 10.28 17.06 -10.33
C ILE A 140 10.08 18.40 -11.03
N PHE A 141 9.51 19.37 -10.33
CA PHE A 141 9.19 20.69 -10.89
C PHE A 141 10.41 21.57 -11.18
N SER A 142 11.54 21.27 -10.55
CA SER A 142 12.83 21.88 -10.88
C SER A 142 13.41 21.30 -12.17
N ALA A 143 13.33 19.97 -12.33
CA ALA A 143 13.86 19.26 -13.50
C ALA A 143 12.95 19.34 -14.74
N ALA A 144 11.64 19.39 -14.54
CA ALA A 144 10.61 19.46 -15.56
C ALA A 144 9.57 20.55 -15.20
N PRO A 145 9.89 21.84 -15.34
CA PRO A 145 8.98 22.94 -15.01
C PRO A 145 7.64 22.89 -15.77
N GLU A 146 7.64 22.32 -16.97
CA GLU A 146 6.47 22.07 -17.82
C GLU A 146 5.47 21.08 -17.23
N ALA A 147 5.85 20.32 -16.20
CA ALA A 147 4.93 19.46 -15.47
C ALA A 147 4.04 20.24 -14.48
N LYS A 148 4.46 21.44 -14.02
CA LYS A 148 3.69 22.25 -13.04
C LYS A 148 2.26 22.54 -13.51
N PRO A 149 2.02 22.99 -14.76
CA PRO A 149 0.67 23.27 -15.25
C PRO A 149 -0.20 22.01 -15.39
N LEU A 150 0.33 20.79 -15.28
CA LEU A 150 -0.51 19.58 -15.29
C LEU A 150 -1.33 19.46 -14.00
N PHE A 151 -0.89 20.11 -12.92
CA PHE A 151 -1.59 20.18 -11.65
C PHE A 151 -2.47 21.43 -11.64
N SER A 152 -3.77 21.25 -11.89
CA SER A 152 -4.73 22.37 -12.04
C SER A 152 -4.72 23.35 -10.86
N TYR A 153 -4.52 22.85 -9.64
CA TYR A 153 -4.42 23.67 -8.42
C TYR A 153 -3.13 24.50 -8.31
N LEU A 154 -2.18 24.36 -9.24
CA LEU A 154 -0.94 25.14 -9.33
C LEU A 154 -0.94 26.18 -10.45
N ARG A 155 -1.90 26.18 -11.38
CA ARG A 155 -1.85 27.05 -12.56
C ARG A 155 -1.88 28.55 -12.24
N ASP A 156 -2.70 28.94 -11.25
CA ASP A 156 -2.96 30.34 -10.92
C ASP A 156 -2.72 30.65 -9.43
N THR A 157 -1.90 29.83 -8.77
CA THR A 157 -1.60 30.03 -7.34
C THR A 157 -0.51 31.09 -7.16
N SER A 158 -0.76 32.08 -6.30
CA SER A 158 0.28 32.98 -5.77
C SER A 158 1.05 32.36 -4.60
N VAL A 159 0.54 31.27 -4.02
CA VAL A 159 1.19 30.55 -2.92
C VAL A 159 2.44 29.82 -3.46
N PRO A 160 3.62 30.04 -2.87
CA PRO A 160 4.84 29.30 -3.20
C PRO A 160 4.62 27.79 -3.11
N LEU A 161 5.27 27.01 -3.99
CA LEU A 161 5.07 25.55 -4.07
C LEU A 161 5.31 24.87 -2.72
N GLU A 162 6.37 25.25 -2.01
CA GLU A 162 6.76 24.72 -0.69
C GLU A 162 5.71 24.95 0.39
N GLN A 163 4.86 25.96 0.22
CA GLN A 163 3.84 26.37 1.19
C GLN A 163 2.43 25.96 0.74
N ASN A 164 2.29 25.34 -0.44
CA ASN A 164 0.99 24.99 -0.99
C ASN A 164 0.43 23.72 -0.32
N PRO A 165 -0.66 23.82 0.49
CA PRO A 165 -1.16 22.67 1.23
C PRO A 165 -1.72 21.57 0.33
N LYS A 166 -2.31 21.93 -0.83
CA LYS A 166 -2.81 20.94 -1.80
C LYS A 166 -1.67 20.15 -2.41
N LEU A 167 -0.55 20.81 -2.72
CA LEU A 167 0.65 20.13 -3.19
C LEU A 167 1.20 19.19 -2.11
N LYS A 168 1.34 19.66 -0.86
CA LYS A 168 1.86 18.83 0.24
C LYS A 168 1.00 17.58 0.46
N THR A 169 -0.32 17.71 0.46
CA THR A 169 -1.23 16.55 0.58
C THR A 169 -1.09 15.59 -0.59
N HIS A 170 -1.10 16.08 -1.83
CA HIS A 170 -0.95 15.23 -3.01
C HIS A 170 0.40 14.51 -3.03
N ALA A 171 1.46 15.24 -2.71
CA ALA A 171 2.82 14.74 -2.71
C ALA A 171 3.03 13.65 -1.67
N ASN A 172 2.45 13.81 -0.46
CA ASN A 172 2.45 12.76 0.55
C ASN A 172 1.75 11.49 0.07
N LEU A 173 0.55 11.61 -0.53
CA LEU A 173 -0.22 10.48 -1.02
C LEU A 173 0.58 9.66 -2.07
N VAL A 174 1.20 10.35 -3.03
CA VAL A 174 2.01 9.68 -4.06
C VAL A 174 3.25 9.02 -3.46
N PHE A 175 3.95 9.70 -2.55
CA PHE A 175 5.16 9.16 -1.94
C PHE A 175 4.87 7.91 -1.09
N VAL A 176 3.80 7.94 -0.29
CA VAL A 176 3.34 6.77 0.48
C VAL A 176 2.90 5.65 -0.46
N MET A 177 2.15 5.95 -1.53
CA MET A 177 1.70 4.94 -2.49
C MET A 177 2.88 4.21 -3.16
N ILE A 178 3.94 4.93 -3.54
CA ILE A 178 5.15 4.32 -4.11
C ILE A 178 5.78 3.35 -3.09
N ALA A 179 5.93 3.78 -1.84
CA ALA A 179 6.49 2.95 -0.78
C ALA A 179 5.63 1.70 -0.47
N GLU A 180 4.33 1.88 -0.31
CA GLU A 180 3.41 0.76 -0.05
C GLU A 180 3.37 -0.22 -1.22
N SER A 181 3.37 0.27 -2.46
CA SER A 181 3.48 -0.57 -3.66
C SER A 181 4.77 -1.40 -3.63
N ALA A 182 5.90 -0.79 -3.30
CA ALA A 182 7.19 -1.46 -3.22
C ALA A 182 7.22 -2.55 -2.12
N ILE A 183 6.68 -2.26 -0.94
CA ILE A 183 6.59 -3.20 0.19
C ILE A 183 5.69 -4.40 -0.15
N GLN A 184 4.62 -4.18 -0.90
CA GLN A 184 3.68 -5.23 -1.25
C GLN A 184 4.12 -6.06 -2.47
N LEU A 185 5.08 -5.55 -3.26
CA LEU A 185 5.52 -6.13 -4.52
C LEU A 185 6.00 -7.58 -4.37
N ARG A 186 6.84 -7.86 -3.36
CA ARG A 186 7.32 -9.23 -3.11
C ARG A 186 6.20 -10.14 -2.60
N LYS A 187 5.43 -9.67 -1.62
CA LYS A 187 4.37 -10.47 -0.96
C LYS A 187 3.30 -10.93 -1.95
N ALA A 188 3.02 -10.15 -2.97
CA ALA A 188 2.00 -10.45 -3.97
C ALA A 188 2.55 -10.89 -5.34
N GLY A 189 3.86 -10.77 -5.56
CA GLY A 189 4.51 -11.01 -6.86
C GLY A 189 4.12 -10.01 -7.96
N LYS A 190 3.33 -8.99 -7.62
CA LYS A 190 2.86 -7.92 -8.51
C LYS A 190 2.53 -6.67 -7.70
N VAL A 191 2.43 -5.53 -8.39
CA VAL A 191 1.91 -4.29 -7.81
C VAL A 191 0.47 -4.50 -7.34
N THR A 192 0.18 -4.16 -6.10
CA THR A 192 -1.12 -4.40 -5.43
C THR A 192 -1.92 -3.12 -5.17
N VAL A 193 -1.54 -2.01 -5.82
CA VAL A 193 -2.44 -0.86 -5.89
C VAL A 193 -3.78 -1.37 -6.45
N GLY A 194 -4.87 -1.18 -5.70
CA GLY A 194 -6.16 -1.78 -6.06
C GLY A 194 -6.54 -1.51 -7.51
N GLU A 195 -7.15 -2.47 -8.21
CA GLU A 195 -7.37 -2.39 -9.67
C GLU A 195 -8.11 -1.12 -10.09
N SER A 196 -9.09 -0.68 -9.31
CA SER A 196 -9.81 0.58 -9.54
C SER A 196 -8.90 1.80 -9.45
N ASN A 197 -7.95 1.80 -8.52
CA ASN A 197 -6.95 2.85 -8.37
C ASN A 197 -5.93 2.82 -9.51
N LEU A 198 -5.43 1.66 -9.92
CA LEU A 198 -4.51 1.55 -11.06
C LEU A 198 -5.15 2.03 -12.37
N LYS A 199 -6.40 1.62 -12.64
CA LYS A 199 -7.17 2.11 -13.79
C LYS A 199 -7.35 3.62 -13.76
N HIS A 200 -7.74 4.16 -12.60
CA HIS A 200 -7.87 5.60 -12.44
C HIS A 200 -6.54 6.33 -12.67
N LEU A 201 -5.43 5.82 -12.11
CA LEU A 201 -4.10 6.39 -12.30
C LEU A 201 -3.71 6.37 -13.79
N GLY A 202 -3.86 5.24 -14.49
CA GLY A 202 -3.58 5.13 -15.92
C GLY A 202 -4.37 6.14 -16.75
N VAL A 203 -5.69 6.24 -16.54
CA VAL A 203 -6.55 7.20 -17.24
C VAL A 203 -6.15 8.65 -16.96
N VAL A 204 -5.84 9.00 -15.71
CA VAL A 204 -5.42 10.36 -15.35
C VAL A 204 -4.07 10.70 -15.97
N HIS A 205 -3.08 9.81 -15.88
CA HIS A 205 -1.75 10.04 -16.46
C HIS A 205 -1.81 10.16 -17.97
N LEU A 206 -2.66 9.37 -18.64
CA LEU A 206 -2.90 9.48 -20.08
C LEU A 206 -3.55 10.82 -20.44
N LYS A 207 -4.62 11.22 -19.74
CA LYS A 207 -5.32 12.50 -19.99
C LYS A 207 -4.44 13.72 -19.77
N LEU A 208 -3.51 13.65 -18.81
CA LEU A 208 -2.54 14.71 -18.54
C LEU A 208 -1.36 14.73 -19.52
N GLY A 209 -1.31 13.80 -20.48
CA GLY A 209 -0.21 13.73 -21.44
C GLY A 209 1.13 13.34 -20.80
N ILE A 210 1.10 12.57 -19.71
CA ILE A 210 2.32 12.05 -19.09
C ILE A 210 2.99 11.08 -20.08
N GLN A 211 4.31 11.18 -20.21
CA GLN A 211 5.14 10.43 -21.14
C GLN A 211 6.25 9.74 -20.37
N ASP A 212 6.94 8.82 -21.03
CA ASP A 212 8.06 8.07 -20.46
C ASP A 212 9.14 8.96 -19.86
N ALA A 213 9.42 10.10 -20.50
CA ALA A 213 10.37 11.10 -20.00
C ALA A 213 9.98 11.66 -18.63
N HIS A 214 8.69 11.91 -18.39
CA HIS A 214 8.20 12.40 -17.10
C HIS A 214 8.37 11.35 -15.99
N PHE A 215 8.13 10.07 -16.28
CA PHE A 215 8.39 8.98 -15.33
C PHE A 215 9.89 8.83 -15.03
N ALA A 216 10.77 9.02 -16.02
CA ALA A 216 12.22 9.00 -15.79
C ALA A 216 12.68 10.14 -14.88
N VAL A 217 12.17 11.36 -15.10
CA VAL A 217 12.44 12.52 -14.21
C VAL A 217 11.95 12.24 -12.78
N ALA A 218 10.73 11.70 -12.65
CA ALA A 218 10.18 11.32 -11.36
C ALA A 218 11.00 10.22 -10.67
N LYS A 219 11.53 9.23 -11.40
CA LYS A 219 12.43 8.22 -10.84
C LYS A 219 13.68 8.84 -10.23
N SER A 220 14.36 9.72 -10.97
CA SER A 220 15.55 10.42 -10.48
C SER A 220 15.25 11.26 -9.24
N ALA A 221 14.15 12.04 -9.27
CA ALA A 221 13.72 12.87 -8.14
C ALA A 221 13.35 12.05 -6.89
N LEU A 222 12.75 10.86 -7.08
CA LEU A 222 12.45 9.93 -6.01
C LEU A 222 13.74 9.42 -5.35
N LEU A 223 14.69 8.93 -6.14
CA LEU A 223 15.95 8.37 -5.64
C LEU A 223 16.78 9.43 -4.90
N GLU A 224 16.84 10.66 -5.42
CA GLU A 224 17.47 11.77 -4.71
C GLU A 224 16.80 12.10 -3.38
N THR A 225 15.46 12.13 -3.35
CA THR A 225 14.70 12.38 -2.11
C THR A 225 14.98 11.30 -1.06
N ILE A 226 15.03 10.03 -1.48
CA ILE A 226 15.32 8.91 -0.59
C ILE A 226 16.75 9.02 -0.08
N LYS A 227 17.73 9.26 -0.96
CA LYS A 227 19.14 9.46 -0.59
C LYS A 227 19.31 10.51 0.48
N GLU A 228 18.67 11.67 0.30
CA GLU A 228 18.72 12.76 1.28
C GLU A 228 18.02 12.40 2.60
N GLY A 229 16.92 11.65 2.55
CA GLY A 229 16.15 11.29 3.74
C GLY A 229 16.75 10.15 4.58
N VAL A 230 17.46 9.20 3.96
CA VAL A 230 18.11 8.08 4.68
C VAL A 230 19.55 8.38 5.09
N GLY A 231 20.17 9.42 4.53
CA GLY A 231 21.51 9.87 4.86
C GLY A 231 22.56 8.78 4.65
N GLU A 232 23.29 8.43 5.72
CA GLU A 232 24.38 7.46 5.69
C GLU A 232 23.94 6.02 5.33
N GLN A 233 22.64 5.71 5.44
CA GLN A 233 22.11 4.40 5.03
C GLN A 233 21.99 4.25 3.50
N TRP A 234 22.28 5.32 2.74
CA TRP A 234 22.23 5.28 1.29
C TRP A 234 23.31 4.35 0.72
N SER A 235 22.93 3.51 -0.25
CA SER A 235 23.83 2.61 -0.94
C SER A 235 23.37 2.38 -2.38
N ALA A 236 24.27 1.89 -3.23
CA ALA A 236 23.92 1.50 -4.60
C ALA A 236 22.83 0.42 -4.62
N ALA A 237 22.87 -0.53 -3.69
CA ALA A 237 21.86 -1.57 -3.54
C ALA A 237 20.48 -1.01 -3.14
N LEU A 238 20.46 -0.02 -2.24
CA LEU A 238 19.21 0.66 -1.87
C LEU A 238 18.64 1.46 -3.05
N SER A 239 19.50 2.15 -3.79
CA SER A 239 19.11 2.86 -5.02
C SER A 239 18.50 1.92 -6.06
N ASP A 240 19.12 0.75 -6.27
CA ASP A 240 18.62 -0.26 -7.19
C ASP A 240 17.26 -0.81 -6.73
N ALA A 241 17.12 -1.16 -5.45
CA ALA A 241 15.88 -1.69 -4.90
C ALA A 241 14.69 -0.73 -5.10
N TRP A 242 14.86 0.56 -4.76
CA TRP A 242 13.82 1.56 -5.01
C TRP A 242 13.58 1.81 -6.50
N GLY A 243 14.63 1.76 -7.32
CA GLY A 243 14.54 1.91 -8.76
C GLY A 243 13.70 0.81 -9.41
N VAL A 244 13.96 -0.45 -9.06
CA VAL A 244 13.20 -1.62 -9.55
C VAL A 244 11.75 -1.55 -9.08
N ALA A 245 11.51 -1.24 -7.81
CA ALA A 245 10.15 -1.12 -7.29
C ALA A 245 9.34 -0.01 -8.00
N TYR A 246 9.96 1.13 -8.25
CA TYR A 246 9.36 2.22 -9.00
C TYR A 246 9.04 1.81 -10.44
N ASP A 247 9.97 1.15 -11.14
CA ASP A 247 9.76 0.71 -12.52
C ASP A 247 8.59 -0.27 -12.64
N GLN A 248 8.43 -1.18 -11.67
CA GLN A 248 7.28 -2.09 -11.65
C GLN A 248 5.95 -1.36 -11.46
N LEU A 249 5.90 -0.36 -10.57
CA LEU A 249 4.72 0.50 -10.41
C LEU A 249 4.40 1.27 -11.70
N VAL A 250 5.41 1.87 -12.32
CA VAL A 250 5.23 2.59 -13.59
C VAL A 250 4.74 1.65 -14.69
N ALA A 251 5.29 0.44 -14.79
CA ALA A 251 4.82 -0.57 -15.74
C ALA A 251 3.34 -0.92 -15.52
N ALA A 252 2.91 -1.06 -14.26
CA ALA A 252 1.51 -1.30 -13.91
C ALA A 252 0.60 -0.11 -14.29
N ILE A 253 1.04 1.13 -14.04
CA ILE A 253 0.27 2.33 -14.43
C ILE A 253 0.17 2.44 -15.96
N LYS A 254 1.28 2.25 -16.68
CA LYS A 254 1.31 2.30 -18.15
C LYS A 254 0.43 1.24 -18.80
N ALA A 255 0.30 0.06 -18.18
CA ALA A 255 -0.62 -0.98 -18.66
C ALA A 255 -2.09 -0.52 -18.68
N GLU A 256 -2.44 0.46 -17.85
CA GLU A 256 -3.77 1.08 -17.73
C GLU A 256 -3.87 2.46 -18.41
N MET A 257 -2.80 2.96 -19.05
CA MET A 257 -2.84 4.18 -19.88
C MET A 257 -3.46 3.88 -21.25
N LYS A 258 -4.76 3.57 -21.25
CA LYS A 258 -5.55 3.20 -22.43
C LYS A 258 -6.84 4.03 -22.54
#